data_AF-A0A4R4FCW5-F1
#
_entry.id   AF-A0A4R4FCW5-F1
#
_cell.length_a   1.000
_cell.length_b   1.000
_cell.length_c   1.000
_cell.angle_alpha   90.00
_cell.angle_beta   90.00
_cell.angle_gamma   90.00
#
_symmetry.space_group_name_H-M   'P 1'
#
loop_
_entity.id
_entity.type
_entity.pdbx_description
1 polymer ?
#
loop_
_entity_poly.entity_id
_entity_poly.type
_entity_poly.pdbx_seq_one_letter_code
_entity_poly.pdbx_strand_id
1 'polypeptide(L)'
;MEESVPIHILGKTGVDIMKKTAVLLAAFIAAASLAGCSDKLSDEYVTVNEYKGIEVEKAEVTETTEEEIDKVVARMMEGYVAQHDLPEDTQITDEIVKETLSDTAETVKEYRADLRRQIDAAKEDAAREKIETRAWEQVIDKTEVKSYPKDRIKEVKKHLEGQYEAYAKEAGMEYDAYMEALGMTDKELDKAAKASVKQELAADVIADRYGLKPNEEEFQKALEEYAKEYKFANTDLLLEAVSEEEMRLLVTQDNVKSWIADRCKLVEASEETTAEDREDETAEAETKANEDGKATAQ
;
A
#
# COMPACT_ATOMS: atom_id res chain seq x y z
N MET A 1 -20.75 -11.48 -15.22
CA MET A 1 -20.16 -12.25 -14.10
C MET A 1 -19.31 -11.23 -13.39
N GLU A 2 -19.82 -10.75 -12.26
CA GLU A 2 -19.17 -9.70 -11.46
C GLU A 2 -17.94 -10.34 -10.79
N GLU A 3 -16.75 -9.89 -11.17
CA GLU A 3 -15.51 -10.22 -10.47
C GLU A 3 -15.54 -9.46 -9.13
N SER A 4 -15.75 -10.19 -8.04
CA SER A 4 -15.58 -9.68 -6.69
C SER A 4 -14.08 -9.59 -6.40
N VAL A 5 -13.51 -8.40 -6.53
CA VAL A 5 -12.10 -8.13 -6.21
C VAL A 5 -11.85 -8.42 -4.72
N PRO A 6 -10.92 -9.32 -4.36
CA PRO A 6 -10.60 -9.61 -2.97
C PRO A 6 -9.77 -8.46 -2.38
N ILE A 7 -10.39 -7.64 -1.53
CA ILE A 7 -9.73 -6.50 -0.89
C ILE A 7 -8.80 -7.02 0.22
N HIS A 8 -7.51 -7.16 -0.10
CA HIS A 8 -6.45 -7.15 0.91
C HIS A 8 -6.36 -5.71 1.46
N ILE A 9 -7.06 -5.44 2.56
CA ILE A 9 -6.96 -4.17 3.29
C ILE A 9 -5.67 -4.20 4.11
N LEU A 10 -4.54 -3.96 3.44
CA LEU A 10 -3.36 -3.37 4.04
C LEU A 10 -3.09 -2.11 3.22
N GLY A 11 -3.47 -0.98 3.81
CA GLY A 11 -3.61 0.30 3.15
C GLY A 11 -2.36 0.78 2.41
N LYS A 12 -2.60 1.22 1.18
CA LYS A 12 -1.77 2.12 0.39
C LYS A 12 -2.56 3.42 0.24
N THR A 13 -1.85 4.54 0.19
CA THR A 13 -2.32 5.92 -0.09
C THR A 13 -2.61 6.84 1.12
N GLY A 14 -1.54 7.21 1.82
CA GLY A 14 -1.44 8.49 2.54
C GLY A 14 -0.64 9.59 1.80
N VAL A 15 -0.34 9.40 0.51
CA VAL A 15 0.79 10.10 -0.16
C VAL A 15 0.37 11.32 -1.00
N ASP A 16 -0.79 11.32 -1.67
CA ASP A 16 -1.11 12.41 -2.62
C ASP A 16 -1.69 13.68 -1.97
N ILE A 17 -2.36 13.56 -0.82
CA ILE A 17 -3.00 14.70 -0.15
C ILE A 17 -1.97 15.63 0.52
N MET A 18 -0.82 15.10 1.00
CA MET A 18 0.16 15.89 1.77
C MET A 18 1.34 16.44 0.95
N LYS A 19 1.49 16.03 -0.32
CA LYS A 19 2.56 16.54 -1.22
C LYS A 19 2.40 18.02 -1.62
N LYS A 20 1.28 18.69 -1.30
CA LYS A 20 1.05 20.12 -1.66
C LYS A 20 1.59 21.15 -0.67
N THR A 21 2.18 20.77 0.46
CA THR A 21 2.88 21.71 1.36
C THR A 21 4.38 21.44 1.41
N ALA A 22 5.07 21.81 0.34
CA ALA A 22 6.52 21.89 0.31
C ALA A 22 7.03 22.93 1.32
N VAL A 23 7.80 22.50 2.34
CA VAL A 23 8.63 23.39 3.15
C VAL A 23 10.03 22.82 3.32
N LEU A 24 10.92 23.38 2.50
CA LEU A 24 12.37 23.57 2.66
C LEU A 24 13.04 22.93 3.89
N LEU A 25 13.93 21.96 3.59
CA LEU A 25 15.02 21.50 4.44
C LEU A 25 15.79 22.68 5.05
N ALA A 26 15.68 22.84 6.36
CA ALA A 26 16.66 23.56 7.17
C ALA A 26 17.26 22.58 8.18
N ALA A 27 18.44 22.05 7.85
CA ALA A 27 19.25 21.23 8.73
C ALA A 27 19.67 22.04 9.97
N PHE A 28 19.03 21.78 11.11
CA PHE A 28 19.58 22.08 12.42
C PHE A 28 19.89 20.76 13.13
N ILE A 29 21.13 20.29 12.96
CA ILE A 29 21.69 19.23 13.80
C ILE A 29 21.90 19.83 15.19
N ALA A 30 20.89 19.71 16.04
CA ALA A 30 21.09 19.77 17.48
C ALA A 30 21.39 18.35 17.94
N ALA A 31 22.68 18.04 18.10
CA ALA A 31 23.12 16.89 18.87
C ALA A 31 22.71 17.10 20.34
N ALA A 32 21.46 16.76 20.65
CA ALA A 32 20.97 16.60 22.01
C ALA A 32 20.91 15.10 22.29
N SER A 33 21.75 14.66 23.20
CA SER A 33 21.61 13.37 23.89
C SER A 33 20.17 13.24 24.43
N LEU A 34 19.34 12.39 23.81
CA LEU A 34 18.01 12.05 24.33
C LEU A 34 18.03 10.66 24.95
N ALA A 35 18.54 10.58 26.17
CA ALA A 35 17.74 9.91 27.18
C ALA A 35 16.64 10.93 27.57
N GLY A 36 15.48 10.93 26.88
CA GLY A 36 14.52 12.04 27.02
C GLY A 36 13.13 11.72 26.49
N CYS A 37 12.20 11.53 27.43
CA CYS A 37 10.73 11.56 27.28
C CYS A 37 10.13 10.74 26.13
N SER A 38 9.86 9.46 26.37
CA SER A 38 8.83 8.75 25.59
C SER A 38 7.49 9.45 25.85
N ASP A 39 7.01 10.20 24.86
CA ASP A 39 5.66 10.78 24.87
C ASP A 39 4.65 9.64 24.75
N LYS A 40 4.46 8.87 25.83
CA LYS A 40 3.47 7.81 25.94
C LYS A 40 2.08 8.38 25.66
N LEU A 41 1.33 7.73 24.78
CA LEU A 41 -0.07 8.06 24.49
C LEU A 41 -0.97 6.93 24.98
N SER A 42 -2.09 7.28 25.62
CA SER A 42 -2.94 6.29 26.28
C SER A 42 -4.37 6.80 26.40
N ASP A 43 -5.34 5.92 26.19
CA ASP A 43 -6.78 6.18 26.33
C ASP A 43 -7.44 5.19 27.32
N GLU A 44 -8.65 4.70 27.07
CA GLU A 44 -9.24 3.60 27.85
C GLU A 44 -8.70 2.22 27.43
N TYR A 45 -8.47 1.98 26.13
CA TYR A 45 -8.22 0.65 25.57
C TYR A 45 -6.75 0.31 25.36
N VAL A 46 -5.93 1.29 24.99
CA VAL A 46 -4.57 1.07 24.48
C VAL A 46 -3.56 2.08 25.02
N THR A 47 -2.30 1.66 25.03
CA THR A 47 -1.16 2.48 25.37
C THR A 47 -0.12 2.34 24.27
N VAL A 48 0.21 3.43 23.61
CA VAL A 48 1.32 3.49 22.64
C VAL A 48 2.52 4.07 23.37
N ASN A 49 3.52 3.23 23.69
CA ASN A 49 4.66 3.65 24.49
C ASN A 49 5.67 4.49 23.68
N GLU A 50 5.79 4.24 22.38
CA GLU A 50 6.75 4.90 21.50
C GLU A 50 6.19 4.98 20.08
N TYR A 51 6.04 6.21 19.56
CA TYR A 51 5.55 6.46 18.19
C TYR A 51 6.21 7.67 17.51
N LYS A 52 7.13 8.36 18.20
CA LYS A 52 7.86 9.50 17.67
C LYS A 52 9.34 9.17 17.63
N GLY A 53 10.04 9.64 16.60
CA GLY A 53 11.49 9.47 16.49
C GLY A 53 11.93 8.01 16.32
N ILE A 54 11.02 7.15 15.83
CA ILE A 54 11.31 5.75 15.53
C ILE A 54 12.44 5.68 14.51
N GLU A 55 13.43 4.83 14.77
CA GLU A 55 14.51 4.58 13.83
C GLU A 55 14.08 3.52 12.82
N VAL A 56 14.11 3.87 11.53
CA VAL A 56 13.67 2.97 10.44
C VAL A 56 14.79 2.84 9.43
N GLU A 57 15.09 1.61 9.03
CA GLU A 57 16.06 1.36 7.95
C GLU A 57 15.57 2.00 6.65
N LYS A 58 16.48 2.71 5.97
CA LYS A 58 16.21 3.28 4.64
C LYS A 58 15.81 2.17 3.67
N ALA A 59 14.87 2.49 2.80
CA ALA A 59 14.63 1.73 1.59
C ALA A 59 15.49 2.34 0.48
N GLU A 60 16.27 1.51 -0.23
CA GLU A 60 17.07 1.99 -1.36
C GLU A 60 16.16 2.27 -2.55
N VAL A 61 16.40 3.40 -3.23
CA VAL A 61 15.76 3.72 -4.50
C VAL A 61 16.85 3.71 -5.56
N THR A 62 16.82 2.70 -6.43
CA THR A 62 17.78 2.56 -7.52
C THR A 62 17.36 3.41 -8.71
N GLU A 63 18.33 4.01 -9.40
CA GLU A 63 18.04 4.72 -10.65
C GLU A 63 17.47 3.75 -11.68
N THR A 64 16.40 4.17 -12.37
CA THR A 64 15.85 3.40 -13.49
C THR A 64 16.88 3.28 -14.61
N THR A 65 17.13 2.07 -15.07
CA THR A 65 18.06 1.77 -16.16
C THR A 65 17.35 1.79 -17.50
N GLU A 66 18.11 1.98 -18.59
CA GLU A 66 17.53 1.85 -19.94
C GLU A 66 17.06 0.42 -20.23
N GLU A 67 17.68 -0.59 -19.59
CA GLU A 67 17.27 -1.99 -19.74
C GLU A 67 15.86 -2.23 -19.16
N GLU A 68 15.54 -1.63 -18.01
CA GLU A 68 14.18 -1.70 -17.44
C GLU A 68 13.16 -1.04 -18.37
N ILE A 69 13.50 0.13 -18.93
CA ILE A 69 12.64 0.83 -19.91
C ILE A 69 12.46 -0.03 -21.17
N ASP A 70 13.52 -0.66 -21.68
CA ASP A 70 13.47 -1.55 -22.84
C ASP A 70 12.55 -2.74 -22.59
N LYS A 71 12.61 -3.36 -21.41
CA LYS A 71 11.72 -4.47 -21.02
C LYS A 71 10.26 -4.04 -21.01
N VAL A 72 9.95 -2.86 -20.44
CA VAL A 72 8.58 -2.33 -20.43
C VAL A 72 8.10 -2.00 -21.83
N VAL A 73 8.94 -1.38 -22.67
CA VAL A 73 8.63 -1.11 -24.07
C VAL A 73 8.35 -2.39 -24.84
N ALA A 74 9.20 -3.41 -24.68
CA ALA A 74 9.03 -4.71 -25.33
C ALA A 74 7.70 -5.35 -24.93
N ARG A 75 7.38 -5.36 -23.63
CA ARG A 75 6.11 -5.89 -23.11
C ARG A 75 4.89 -5.16 -23.68
N MET A 76 4.95 -3.84 -23.75
CA MET A 76 3.86 -3.04 -24.33
C MET A 76 3.71 -3.26 -25.84
N MET A 77 4.82 -3.57 -26.53
CA MET A 77 4.83 -3.90 -27.96
C MET A 77 4.30 -5.31 -28.26
N GLU A 78 4.33 -6.26 -27.32
CA GLU A 78 3.87 -7.65 -27.55
C GLU A 78 2.43 -7.70 -28.05
N GLY A 79 1.52 -6.95 -27.43
CA GLY A 79 0.11 -6.87 -27.83
C GLY A 79 -0.06 -6.29 -29.24
N TYR A 80 0.68 -5.21 -29.55
CA TYR A 80 0.64 -4.57 -30.86
C TYR A 80 1.19 -5.50 -31.96
N VAL A 81 2.34 -6.12 -31.72
CA VAL A 81 2.98 -7.04 -32.68
C VAL A 81 2.05 -8.22 -32.98
N ALA A 82 1.45 -8.82 -31.94
CA ALA A 82 0.51 -9.92 -32.10
C ALA A 82 -0.76 -9.52 -32.86
N GLN A 83 -1.32 -8.34 -32.55
CA GLN A 83 -2.54 -7.84 -33.19
C GLN A 83 -2.33 -7.51 -34.69
N HIS A 84 -1.11 -7.12 -35.06
CA HIS A 84 -0.77 -6.69 -36.42
C HIS A 84 0.01 -7.75 -37.24
N ASP A 85 0.19 -8.96 -36.71
CA ASP A 85 0.95 -10.07 -37.34
C ASP A 85 2.37 -9.63 -37.77
N LEU A 86 3.03 -8.88 -36.89
CA LEU A 86 4.38 -8.36 -37.12
C LEU A 86 5.45 -9.31 -36.54
N PRO A 87 6.70 -9.24 -37.00
CA PRO A 87 7.82 -9.95 -36.36
C PRO A 87 8.04 -9.52 -34.91
N GLU A 88 8.44 -10.45 -34.03
CA GLU A 88 8.76 -10.16 -32.61
C GLU A 88 9.89 -9.13 -32.43
N ASP A 89 10.78 -9.00 -33.42
CA ASP A 89 11.87 -8.02 -33.42
C ASP A 89 11.46 -6.65 -33.97
N THR A 90 10.17 -6.41 -34.17
CA THR A 90 9.65 -5.10 -34.59
C THR A 90 9.99 -4.03 -33.57
N GLN A 91 10.68 -2.99 -34.03
CA GLN A 91 11.05 -1.85 -33.19
C GLN A 91 9.90 -0.86 -33.05
N ILE A 92 9.79 -0.27 -31.87
CA ILE A 92 8.88 0.86 -31.63
C ILE A 92 9.26 2.05 -32.50
N THR A 93 8.25 2.74 -33.05
CA THR A 93 8.39 3.96 -33.84
C THR A 93 7.49 5.06 -33.30
N ASP A 94 7.74 6.31 -33.68
CA ASP A 94 6.91 7.45 -33.26
C ASP A 94 5.45 7.29 -33.70
N GLU A 95 5.21 6.65 -34.85
CA GLU A 95 3.88 6.34 -35.35
C GLU A 95 3.15 5.35 -34.44
N ILE A 96 3.81 4.26 -34.03
CA ILE A 96 3.23 3.25 -33.14
C ILE A 96 2.92 3.84 -31.76
N VAL A 97 3.81 4.71 -31.24
CA VAL A 97 3.58 5.43 -29.99
C VAL A 97 2.30 6.23 -30.05
N LYS A 98 2.16 7.05 -31.10
CA LYS A 98 1.05 7.98 -31.27
C LYS A 98 -0.30 7.29 -31.52
N GLU A 99 -0.28 6.14 -32.20
CA GLU A 99 -1.51 5.46 -32.59
C GLU A 99 -2.04 4.51 -31.52
N THR A 100 -1.15 3.93 -30.70
CA THR A 100 -1.55 2.80 -29.83
C THR A 100 -1.02 2.87 -28.41
N LEU A 101 0.24 3.29 -28.20
CA LEU A 101 0.91 3.07 -26.91
C LEU A 101 0.77 4.23 -25.92
N SER A 102 0.44 5.43 -26.39
CA SER A 102 0.30 6.59 -25.51
C SER A 102 -0.71 7.60 -26.04
N ASP A 103 -1.56 8.09 -25.13
CA ASP A 103 -2.45 9.22 -25.40
C ASP A 103 -1.76 10.59 -25.22
N THR A 104 -0.54 10.61 -24.67
CA THR A 104 0.15 11.86 -24.26
C THR A 104 1.52 12.06 -24.91
N ALA A 105 2.17 11.01 -25.39
CA ALA A 105 3.45 11.09 -26.07
C ALA A 105 3.28 11.01 -27.60
N GLU A 106 4.02 11.82 -28.36
CA GLU A 106 4.00 11.77 -29.83
C GLU A 106 5.24 11.08 -30.41
N THR A 107 6.28 10.88 -29.61
CA THR A 107 7.55 10.29 -30.03
C THR A 107 8.01 9.18 -29.10
N VAL A 108 8.82 8.25 -29.61
CA VAL A 108 9.47 7.20 -28.81
C VAL A 108 10.27 7.81 -27.66
N LYS A 109 10.93 8.94 -27.90
CA LYS A 109 11.71 9.62 -26.88
C LYS A 109 10.84 10.12 -25.72
N GLU A 110 9.72 10.76 -26.03
CA GLU A 110 8.77 11.24 -25.01
C GLU A 110 8.14 10.07 -24.25
N TYR A 111 7.72 9.03 -24.98
CA TYR A 111 7.15 7.83 -24.37
C TYR A 111 8.12 7.17 -23.38
N ARG A 112 9.39 7.00 -23.77
CA ARG A 112 10.42 6.44 -22.89
C ARG A 112 10.70 7.33 -21.68
N ALA A 113 10.64 8.65 -21.83
CA ALA A 113 10.79 9.58 -20.70
C ALA A 113 9.60 9.48 -19.73
N ASP A 114 8.38 9.31 -20.25
CA ASP A 114 7.18 9.09 -19.44
C ASP A 114 7.22 7.74 -18.72
N LEU A 115 7.67 6.67 -19.38
CA LEU A 115 7.88 5.37 -18.75
C LEU A 115 8.92 5.47 -17.63
N ARG A 116 10.04 6.16 -17.87
CA ARG A 116 11.06 6.39 -16.85
C ARG A 116 10.48 7.09 -15.62
N ARG A 117 9.73 8.17 -15.82
CA ARG A 117 9.06 8.90 -14.74
C ARG A 117 8.09 8.02 -13.96
N GLN A 118 7.34 7.15 -14.63
CA GLN A 118 6.40 6.23 -13.99
C GLN A 118 7.14 5.15 -13.17
N ILE A 119 8.22 4.58 -13.71
CA ILE A 119 9.04 3.60 -13.00
C ILE A 119 9.72 4.24 -11.79
N ASP A 120 10.31 5.43 -11.95
CA ASP A 120 10.93 6.18 -10.85
C ASP A 120 9.90 6.48 -9.74
N ALA A 121 8.71 6.96 -10.09
CA ALA A 121 7.64 7.19 -9.13
C ALA A 121 7.20 5.89 -8.43
N ALA A 122 7.06 4.79 -9.16
CA ALA A 122 6.69 3.51 -8.57
C ALA A 122 7.76 2.97 -7.60
N LYS A 123 9.06 3.19 -7.89
CA LYS A 123 10.17 2.83 -6.99
C LYS A 123 10.17 3.71 -5.74
N GLU A 124 9.93 5.01 -5.88
CA GLU A 124 9.81 5.93 -4.74
C GLU A 124 8.62 5.55 -3.84
N ASP A 125 7.47 5.23 -4.43
CA ASP A 125 6.28 4.82 -3.70
C ASP A 125 6.50 3.47 -2.97
N ALA A 126 7.13 2.49 -3.62
CA ALA A 126 7.49 1.21 -3.00
C ALA A 126 8.47 1.40 -1.82
N ALA A 127 9.50 2.23 -1.99
CA ALA A 127 10.43 2.55 -0.92
C ALA A 127 9.75 3.26 0.25
N ARG A 128 8.80 4.16 -0.04
CA ARG A 128 7.99 4.85 0.97
C ARG A 128 7.10 3.87 1.75
N GLU A 129 6.45 2.94 1.07
CA GLU A 129 5.62 1.90 1.67
C GLU A 129 6.43 1.02 2.63
N LYS A 130 7.65 0.64 2.26
CA LYS A 130 8.58 -0.08 3.15
C LYS A 130 8.87 0.72 4.43
N ILE A 131 9.13 2.03 4.30
CA ILE A 131 9.38 2.91 5.46
C ILE A 131 8.13 3.01 6.34
N GLU A 132 6.95 3.23 5.75
CA GLU A 132 5.68 3.31 6.47
C GLU A 132 5.37 2.02 7.24
N THR A 133 5.54 0.88 6.59
CA THR A 133 5.35 -0.45 7.20
C THR A 133 6.31 -0.66 8.36
N ARG A 134 7.62 -0.50 8.16
CA ARG A 134 8.63 -0.67 9.21
C ARG A 134 8.41 0.27 10.39
N ALA A 135 8.02 1.52 10.12
CA ALA A 135 7.72 2.49 11.18
C ALA A 135 6.51 2.06 11.99
N TRP A 136 5.45 1.63 11.29
CA TRP A 136 4.19 1.24 11.89
C TRP A 136 4.27 -0.05 12.70
N GLU A 137 4.99 -1.06 12.20
CA GLU A 137 5.28 -2.29 12.93
C GLU A 137 5.94 -2.00 14.27
N GLN A 138 6.94 -1.11 14.29
CA GLN A 138 7.59 -0.70 15.53
C GLN A 138 6.61 -0.01 16.49
N VAL A 139 5.72 0.87 16.01
CA VAL A 139 4.67 1.47 16.85
C VAL A 139 3.80 0.38 17.48
N ILE A 140 3.37 -0.57 16.69
CA ILE A 140 2.49 -1.65 17.14
C ILE A 140 3.19 -2.57 18.13
N ASP A 141 4.45 -2.90 17.92
CA ASP A 141 5.24 -3.69 18.87
C ASP A 141 5.41 -2.97 20.21
N LYS A 142 5.52 -1.64 20.20
CA LYS A 142 5.56 -0.80 21.41
C LYS A 142 4.17 -0.44 21.94
N THR A 143 3.11 -1.03 21.37
CA THR A 143 1.73 -0.81 21.79
C THR A 143 1.24 -1.92 22.72
N GLU A 144 0.72 -1.52 23.88
CA GLU A 144 0.10 -2.38 24.89
C GLU A 144 -1.41 -2.18 24.92
N VAL A 145 -2.18 -3.25 24.70
CA VAL A 145 -3.63 -3.23 24.84
C VAL A 145 -4.01 -3.50 26.29
N LYS A 146 -4.67 -2.53 26.95
CA LYS A 146 -5.23 -2.66 28.31
C LYS A 146 -6.49 -3.51 28.30
N SER A 147 -7.37 -3.26 27.33
CA SER A 147 -8.58 -4.04 27.10
C SER A 147 -9.07 -3.90 25.66
N TYR A 148 -9.80 -4.90 25.16
CA TYR A 148 -10.39 -4.87 23.84
C TYR A 148 -11.88 -4.54 23.89
N PRO A 149 -12.39 -3.65 23.02
CA PRO A 149 -13.82 -3.51 22.79
C PRO A 149 -14.39 -4.84 22.25
N LYS A 150 -15.14 -5.56 23.09
CA LYS A 150 -15.58 -6.94 22.79
C LYS A 150 -16.47 -7.03 21.55
N ASP A 151 -17.28 -6.01 21.29
CA ASP A 151 -18.19 -6.00 20.15
C ASP A 151 -17.42 -5.75 18.85
N ARG A 152 -16.45 -4.83 18.85
CA ARG A 152 -15.56 -4.62 17.70
C ARG A 152 -14.77 -5.89 17.34
N ILE A 153 -14.27 -6.63 18.33
CA ILE A 153 -13.60 -7.93 18.06
C ILE A 153 -14.53 -8.92 17.36
N LYS A 154 -15.80 -9.01 17.76
CA LYS A 154 -16.77 -9.90 17.12
C LYS A 154 -17.09 -9.43 15.70
N GLU A 155 -17.23 -8.13 15.49
CA GLU A 155 -17.50 -7.54 14.18
C GLU A 155 -16.36 -7.84 13.21
N VAL A 156 -15.11 -7.54 13.61
CA VAL A 156 -13.91 -7.84 12.82
C VAL A 156 -13.78 -9.33 12.55
N LYS A 157 -13.97 -10.19 13.57
CA LYS A 157 -13.92 -11.65 13.37
C LYS A 157 -14.97 -12.12 12.36
N LYS A 158 -16.20 -11.64 12.47
CA LYS A 158 -17.29 -11.99 11.56
C LYS A 158 -16.99 -11.53 10.14
N HIS A 159 -16.37 -10.36 9.98
CA HIS A 159 -15.92 -9.88 8.68
C HIS A 159 -14.86 -10.82 8.09
N LEU A 160 -13.85 -11.20 8.87
CA LEU A 160 -12.81 -12.16 8.45
C LEU A 160 -13.40 -13.52 8.06
N GLU A 161 -14.33 -14.06 8.85
CA GLU A 161 -15.05 -15.30 8.52
C GLU A 161 -15.76 -15.20 7.17
N GLY A 162 -16.52 -14.11 6.95
CA GLY A 162 -17.20 -13.88 5.67
C GLY A 162 -16.26 -13.74 4.48
N GLN A 163 -15.09 -13.11 4.67
CA GLN A 163 -14.06 -13.02 3.63
C GLN A 163 -13.51 -14.40 3.28
N TYR A 164 -13.15 -15.22 4.28
CA TYR A 164 -12.65 -16.57 4.03
C TYR A 164 -13.71 -17.50 3.44
N GLU A 165 -14.98 -17.34 3.78
CA GLU A 165 -16.10 -18.03 3.12
C GLU A 165 -16.17 -17.68 1.62
N ALA A 166 -16.02 -16.40 1.28
CA ALA A 166 -15.99 -15.96 -0.12
C ALA A 166 -14.80 -16.58 -0.88
N TYR A 167 -13.60 -16.58 -0.28
CA TYR A 167 -12.40 -17.17 -0.89
C TYR A 167 -12.51 -18.68 -1.05
N ALA A 168 -13.06 -19.38 -0.04
CA ALA A 168 -13.31 -20.82 -0.14
C ALA A 168 -14.26 -21.14 -1.31
N LYS A 169 -15.33 -20.36 -1.44
CA LYS A 169 -16.29 -20.50 -2.55
C LYS A 169 -15.65 -20.24 -3.91
N GLU A 170 -14.82 -19.21 -4.02
CA GLU A 170 -14.08 -18.89 -5.25
C GLU A 170 -13.10 -20.02 -5.62
N ALA A 171 -12.41 -20.58 -4.62
CA ALA A 171 -11.54 -21.73 -4.77
C ALA A 171 -12.30 -23.05 -5.03
N GLY A 172 -13.63 -23.05 -4.98
CA GLY A 172 -14.46 -24.25 -5.13
C GLY A 172 -14.31 -25.24 -3.98
N MET A 173 -13.91 -24.77 -2.80
CA MET A 173 -13.68 -25.56 -1.58
C MET A 173 -14.76 -25.28 -0.54
N GLU A 174 -15.07 -26.29 0.27
CA GLU A 174 -15.85 -26.08 1.49
C GLU A 174 -15.03 -25.27 2.49
N TYR A 175 -15.68 -24.37 3.23
CA TYR A 175 -15.02 -23.44 4.15
C TYR A 175 -14.07 -24.12 5.13
N ASP A 176 -14.54 -25.17 5.83
CA ASP A 176 -13.72 -25.88 6.81
C ASP A 176 -12.46 -26.51 6.18
N ALA A 177 -12.58 -27.06 4.97
CA ALA A 177 -11.45 -27.65 4.25
C ALA A 177 -10.47 -26.58 3.75
N TYR A 178 -10.99 -25.41 3.35
CA TYR A 178 -10.18 -24.26 2.95
C TYR A 178 -9.39 -23.71 4.14
N MET A 179 -10.06 -23.51 5.29
CA MET A 179 -9.43 -23.06 6.52
C MET A 179 -8.37 -24.04 7.04
N GLU A 180 -8.64 -25.35 6.98
CA GLU A 180 -7.67 -26.39 7.31
C GLU A 180 -6.44 -26.33 6.39
N ALA A 181 -6.65 -26.15 5.08
CA ALA A 181 -5.56 -26.02 4.10
C ALA A 181 -4.67 -24.80 4.37
N LEU A 182 -5.27 -23.70 4.86
CA LEU A 182 -4.54 -22.49 5.28
C LEU A 182 -3.90 -22.62 6.68
N GLY A 183 -4.19 -23.69 7.43
CA GLY A 183 -3.80 -23.82 8.83
C GLY A 183 -4.51 -22.83 9.77
N MET A 184 -5.61 -22.24 9.31
CA MET A 184 -6.38 -21.25 10.04
C MET A 184 -7.42 -21.95 10.92
N THR A 185 -7.39 -21.66 12.22
CA THR A 185 -8.38 -22.15 13.19
C THR A 185 -9.19 -21.01 13.76
N ASP A 186 -10.34 -21.30 14.39
CA ASP A 186 -11.14 -20.31 15.13
C ASP A 186 -10.30 -19.47 16.12
N LYS A 187 -9.31 -20.10 16.76
CA LYS A 187 -8.38 -19.43 17.67
C LYS A 187 -7.41 -18.50 16.95
N GLU A 188 -6.97 -18.85 15.75
CA GLU A 188 -6.13 -17.97 14.93
C GLU A 188 -6.95 -16.80 14.35
N LEU A 189 -8.22 -17.03 13.98
CA LEU A 189 -9.17 -15.95 13.65
C LEU A 189 -9.38 -14.99 14.83
N ASP A 190 -9.57 -15.51 16.04
CA ASP A 190 -9.67 -14.68 17.26
C ASP A 190 -8.42 -13.83 17.50
N LYS A 191 -7.23 -14.37 17.20
CA LYS A 191 -5.96 -13.63 17.32
C LYS A 191 -5.84 -12.59 16.22
N ALA A 192 -6.19 -12.91 14.98
CA ALA A 192 -6.19 -12.00 13.85
C ALA A 192 -7.13 -10.81 14.13
N ALA A 193 -8.36 -11.07 14.57
CA ALA A 193 -9.31 -10.02 14.95
C ALA A 193 -8.76 -9.12 16.07
N LYS A 194 -8.11 -9.69 17.09
CA LYS A 194 -7.44 -8.89 18.15
C LYS A 194 -6.28 -8.08 17.62
N ALA A 195 -5.49 -8.65 16.71
CA ALA A 195 -4.39 -7.92 16.08
C ALA A 195 -4.92 -6.74 15.27
N SER A 196 -5.94 -6.94 14.43
CA SER A 196 -6.60 -5.86 13.68
C SER A 196 -7.16 -4.79 14.61
N VAL A 197 -7.89 -5.15 15.66
CA VAL A 197 -8.40 -4.15 16.61
C VAL A 197 -7.27 -3.44 17.38
N LYS A 198 -6.13 -4.11 17.66
CA LYS A 198 -4.96 -3.44 18.23
C LYS A 198 -4.42 -2.35 17.28
N GLN A 199 -4.38 -2.63 15.98
CA GLN A 199 -3.98 -1.68 14.93
C GLN A 199 -4.92 -0.47 14.91
N GLU A 200 -6.23 -0.73 14.89
CA GLU A 200 -7.28 0.30 14.93
C GLU A 200 -7.13 1.21 16.15
N LEU A 201 -7.03 0.63 17.36
CA LEU A 201 -6.91 1.40 18.60
C LEU A 201 -5.63 2.25 18.64
N ALA A 202 -4.50 1.69 18.18
CA ALA A 202 -3.23 2.41 18.13
C ALA A 202 -3.29 3.60 17.17
N ALA A 203 -3.91 3.41 16.00
CA ALA A 203 -4.08 4.48 15.02
C ALA A 203 -5.04 5.54 15.55
N ASP A 204 -6.18 5.13 16.12
CA ASP A 204 -7.23 6.02 16.61
C ASP A 204 -6.72 6.97 17.69
N VAL A 205 -5.97 6.44 18.67
CA VAL A 205 -5.44 7.28 19.76
C VAL A 205 -4.44 8.31 19.24
N ILE A 206 -3.59 7.96 18.27
CA ILE A 206 -2.65 8.89 17.63
C ILE A 206 -3.42 9.90 16.78
N ALA A 207 -4.39 9.45 15.99
CA ALA A 207 -5.20 10.29 15.13
C ALA A 207 -5.99 11.33 15.93
N ASP A 208 -6.60 10.95 17.05
CA ASP A 208 -7.31 11.87 17.94
C ASP A 208 -6.37 12.91 18.56
N ARG A 209 -5.15 12.52 18.89
CA ARG A 209 -4.17 13.44 19.48
C ARG A 209 -3.69 14.51 18.49
N TYR A 210 -3.54 14.15 17.22
CA TYR A 210 -2.94 15.01 16.19
C TYR A 210 -3.92 15.51 15.13
N GLY A 211 -5.19 15.13 15.19
CA GLY A 211 -6.21 15.50 14.22
C GLY A 211 -5.99 14.86 12.85
N LEU A 212 -5.69 13.55 12.82
CA LEU A 212 -5.39 12.80 11.58
C LEU A 212 -6.59 12.05 11.00
N LYS A 213 -7.76 12.16 11.64
CA LYS A 213 -9.02 11.66 11.08
C LYS A 213 -9.41 12.54 9.89
N PRO A 214 -9.79 11.96 8.73
CA PRO A 214 -10.11 12.74 7.56
C PRO A 214 -11.38 13.55 7.79
N ASN A 215 -11.35 14.83 7.39
CA ASN A 215 -12.58 15.58 7.19
C ASN A 215 -13.30 15.09 5.91
N GLU A 216 -14.48 15.64 5.62
CA GLU A 216 -15.27 15.19 4.46
C GLU A 216 -14.57 15.36 3.10
N GLU A 217 -13.86 16.47 2.90
CA GLU A 217 -13.14 16.73 1.66
C GLU A 217 -11.93 15.79 1.51
N GLU A 218 -11.20 15.56 2.59
CA GLU A 218 -10.08 14.60 2.63
C GLU A 218 -10.56 13.18 2.40
N PHE A 219 -11.69 12.81 3.00
CA PHE A 219 -12.29 11.50 2.86
C PHE A 219 -12.74 11.22 1.43
N GLN A 220 -13.43 12.17 0.78
CA GLN A 220 -13.86 12.02 -0.60
C GLN A 220 -12.67 11.85 -1.57
N LYS A 221 -11.59 12.61 -1.36
CA LYS A 221 -10.35 12.45 -2.15
C LYS A 221 -9.74 11.07 -1.96
N ALA A 222 -9.66 10.59 -0.73
CA ALA A 222 -9.16 9.25 -0.46
C ALA A 222 -10.05 8.17 -1.12
N LEU A 223 -11.38 8.32 -1.09
CA LEU A 223 -12.27 7.40 -1.80
C LEU A 223 -12.02 7.37 -3.32
N GLU A 224 -11.76 8.52 -3.94
CA GLU A 224 -11.41 8.60 -5.37
C GLU A 224 -10.08 7.91 -5.67
N GLU A 225 -9.08 8.08 -4.79
CA GLU A 225 -7.77 7.42 -4.88
C GLU A 225 -7.92 5.89 -4.74
N TYR A 226 -8.64 5.40 -3.71
CA TYR A 226 -8.90 3.97 -3.54
C TYR A 226 -9.74 3.38 -4.67
N ALA A 227 -10.75 4.09 -5.16
CA ALA A 227 -11.56 3.61 -6.28
C ALA A 227 -10.69 3.44 -7.53
N LYS A 228 -9.79 4.38 -7.80
CA LYS A 228 -8.82 4.29 -8.91
C LYS A 228 -7.82 3.15 -8.71
N GLU A 229 -7.29 3.00 -7.50
CA GLU A 229 -6.30 1.97 -7.17
C GLU A 229 -6.89 0.57 -7.34
N TYR A 230 -8.02 0.30 -6.70
CA TYR A 230 -8.72 -0.98 -6.75
C TYR A 230 -9.63 -1.14 -7.97
N LYS A 231 -9.52 -0.23 -8.96
CA LYS A 231 -10.22 -0.27 -10.25
C LYS A 231 -11.75 -0.31 -10.15
N PHE A 232 -12.32 0.26 -9.08
CA PHE A 232 -13.75 0.53 -9.02
C PHE A 232 -14.11 1.66 -9.98
N ALA A 233 -15.26 1.55 -10.65
CA ALA A 233 -15.68 2.56 -11.63
C ALA A 233 -15.99 3.93 -10.98
N ASN A 234 -16.33 3.96 -9.69
CA ASN A 234 -16.59 5.18 -8.92
C ASN A 234 -16.58 4.87 -7.41
N THR A 235 -16.65 5.92 -6.59
CA THR A 235 -16.66 5.84 -5.12
C THR A 235 -17.91 5.17 -4.55
N ASP A 236 -19.05 5.22 -5.24
CA ASP A 236 -20.29 4.60 -4.76
C ASP A 236 -20.16 3.07 -4.76
N LEU A 237 -19.61 2.49 -5.83
CA LEU A 237 -19.35 1.04 -5.90
C LEU A 237 -18.32 0.58 -4.87
N LEU A 238 -17.32 1.42 -4.57
CA LEU A 238 -16.39 1.15 -3.49
C LEU A 238 -17.13 1.12 -2.14
N LEU A 239 -18.01 2.08 -1.88
CA LEU A 239 -18.78 2.18 -0.63
C LEU A 239 -19.86 1.09 -0.47
N GLU A 240 -20.31 0.50 -1.57
CA GLU A 240 -21.15 -0.71 -1.55
C GLU A 240 -20.37 -1.95 -1.11
N ALA A 241 -19.08 -2.04 -1.49
CA ALA A 241 -18.21 -3.15 -1.13
C ALA A 241 -17.62 -3.01 0.29
N VAL A 242 -17.23 -1.79 0.66
CA VAL A 242 -16.64 -1.45 1.96
C VAL A 242 -17.41 -0.29 2.55
N SER A 243 -18.04 -0.49 3.71
CA SER A 243 -18.85 0.56 4.32
C SER A 243 -18.05 1.85 4.57
N GLU A 244 -18.74 2.99 4.57
CA GLU A 244 -18.15 4.30 4.85
C GLU A 244 -17.35 4.31 6.16
N GLU A 245 -17.84 3.64 7.20
CA GLU A 245 -17.18 3.54 8.51
C GLU A 245 -15.81 2.83 8.40
N GLU A 246 -15.76 1.69 7.72
CA GLU A 246 -14.51 0.95 7.48
C GLU A 246 -13.56 1.73 6.57
N MET A 247 -14.07 2.46 5.57
CA MET A 247 -13.23 3.32 4.75
C MET A 247 -12.65 4.49 5.54
N ARG A 248 -13.41 5.13 6.43
CA ARG A 248 -12.88 6.20 7.29
C ARG A 248 -11.81 5.68 8.26
N LEU A 249 -12.00 4.48 8.77
CA LEU A 249 -11.01 3.80 9.60
C LEU A 249 -9.72 3.53 8.83
N LEU A 250 -9.84 3.00 7.60
CA LEU A 250 -8.70 2.74 6.72
C LEU A 250 -7.92 4.03 6.40
N VAL A 251 -8.61 5.09 5.98
CA VAL A 251 -7.99 6.40 5.70
C VAL A 251 -7.31 6.96 6.95
N THR A 252 -7.92 6.79 8.13
CA THR A 252 -7.32 7.23 9.39
C THR A 252 -6.02 6.48 9.69
N GLN A 253 -6.00 5.16 9.47
CA GLN A 253 -4.79 4.34 9.65
C GLN A 253 -3.68 4.79 8.69
N ASP A 254 -3.99 5.01 7.42
CA ASP A 254 -2.99 5.40 6.43
C ASP A 254 -2.46 6.81 6.67
N ASN A 255 -3.32 7.75 7.09
CA ASN A 255 -2.88 9.07 7.57
C ASN A 255 -1.92 8.97 8.76
N VAL A 256 -2.18 8.06 9.71
CA VAL A 256 -1.32 7.84 10.88
C VAL A 256 0.03 7.25 10.45
N LYS A 257 0.04 6.20 9.62
CA LYS A 257 1.27 5.57 9.11
C LYS A 257 2.14 6.58 8.38
N SER A 258 1.56 7.33 7.44
CA SER A 258 2.24 8.39 6.69
C SER A 258 2.79 9.48 7.61
N TRP A 259 2.00 9.91 8.61
CA TRP A 259 2.44 10.90 9.60
C TRP A 259 3.62 10.43 10.45
N ILE A 260 3.64 9.15 10.82
CA ILE A 260 4.75 8.53 11.56
C ILE A 260 5.99 8.44 10.67
N ALA A 261 5.85 7.95 9.44
CA ALA A 261 6.96 7.82 8.49
C ALA A 261 7.64 9.16 8.19
N ASP A 262 6.86 10.24 8.03
CA ASP A 262 7.40 11.60 7.87
C ASP A 262 8.25 12.08 9.07
N ARG A 263 8.10 11.44 10.23
CA ARG A 263 8.72 11.82 11.51
C ARG A 263 9.64 10.74 12.05
N CYS A 264 9.87 9.68 11.29
CA CYS A 264 10.85 8.66 11.63
C CYS A 264 12.27 9.17 11.34
N LYS A 265 13.24 8.56 12.00
CA LYS A 265 14.65 8.80 11.78
C LYS A 265 15.19 7.67 10.89
N LEU A 266 15.56 8.02 9.67
CA LEU A 266 16.12 7.05 8.73
C LEU A 266 17.55 6.67 9.11
N VAL A 267 17.82 5.37 9.24
CA VAL A 267 19.15 4.79 9.49
C VAL A 267 19.58 3.91 8.32
N GLU A 268 20.88 3.70 8.15
CA GLU A 268 21.40 2.82 7.09
C GLU A 268 20.95 1.38 7.34
N ALA A 269 20.67 0.63 6.26
CA ALA A 269 20.26 -0.76 6.34
C ALA A 269 21.38 -1.64 6.90
N SER A 270 21.04 -2.62 7.73
CA SER A 270 21.98 -3.64 8.19
C SER A 270 22.25 -4.70 7.10
N GLU A 271 23.42 -5.37 7.15
CA GLU A 271 23.84 -6.36 6.13
C GLU A 271 22.91 -7.59 6.02
N GLU A 272 22.06 -7.85 7.02
CA GLU A 272 21.08 -8.96 7.00
C GLU A 272 19.83 -8.63 6.18
N THR A 273 19.29 -7.40 6.27
CA THR A 273 18.07 -6.99 5.54
C THR A 273 18.27 -6.89 4.02
N THR A 274 19.50 -6.58 3.56
CA THR A 274 19.81 -6.42 2.12
C THR A 274 19.64 -7.70 1.31
N ALA A 275 19.59 -8.87 1.96
CA ALA A 275 19.37 -10.14 1.29
C ALA A 275 17.88 -10.41 1.01
N GLU A 276 17.00 -9.98 1.91
CA GLU A 276 15.54 -10.20 1.84
C GLU A 276 14.88 -9.21 0.86
N ASP A 277 15.31 -7.94 0.87
CA ASP A 277 14.80 -6.90 -0.05
C ASP A 277 15.08 -7.22 -1.55
N ARG A 278 16.12 -8.00 -1.86
CA ARG A 278 16.42 -8.41 -3.26
C ARG A 278 15.48 -9.47 -3.80
N GLU A 279 14.87 -10.29 -2.94
CA GLU A 279 13.95 -11.34 -3.37
C GLU A 279 12.55 -10.76 -3.63
N ASP A 280 12.10 -9.78 -2.81
CA ASP A 280 10.82 -9.09 -3.01
C ASP A 280 10.83 -8.16 -4.24
N GLU A 281 11.92 -7.44 -4.51
CA GLU A 281 12.03 -6.59 -5.71
C GLU A 281 11.93 -7.39 -7.01
N THR A 282 12.45 -8.62 -7.03
CA THR A 282 12.29 -9.52 -8.19
C THR A 282 10.86 -10.02 -8.36
N ALA A 283 10.10 -10.19 -7.26
CA ALA A 283 8.74 -10.69 -7.30
C ALA A 283 7.71 -9.61 -7.69
N GLU A 284 7.84 -8.39 -7.14
CA GLU A 284 6.93 -7.26 -7.43
C GLU A 284 7.07 -6.73 -8.87
N ALA A 285 8.29 -6.72 -9.42
CA ALA A 285 8.52 -6.33 -10.81
C ALA A 285 7.87 -7.31 -11.81
N GLU A 286 7.81 -8.60 -11.48
CA GLU A 286 7.18 -9.62 -12.32
C GLU A 286 5.63 -9.60 -12.20
N THR A 287 5.08 -9.28 -11.03
CA THR A 287 3.62 -9.22 -10.81
C THR A 287 2.97 -7.98 -11.42
N LYS A 288 3.53 -6.78 -11.21
CA LYS A 288 2.99 -5.53 -11.82
C LYS A 288 3.02 -5.58 -13.34
N ALA A 289 4.04 -6.20 -13.93
CA ALA A 289 4.07 -6.43 -15.37
C ALA A 289 2.85 -7.26 -15.82
N ASN A 290 2.51 -8.33 -15.09
CA ASN A 290 1.41 -9.24 -15.44
C ASN A 290 0.00 -8.67 -15.28
N GLU A 291 -0.21 -7.71 -14.39
CA GLU A 291 -1.54 -7.12 -14.17
C GLU A 291 -1.91 -6.09 -15.25
N ASP A 292 -0.97 -5.23 -15.67
CA ASP A 292 -1.22 -4.27 -16.74
C ASP A 292 -1.32 -4.93 -18.14
N GLY A 293 -0.84 -6.17 -18.29
CA GLY A 293 -0.98 -6.96 -19.52
C GLY A 293 -2.35 -7.62 -19.71
N LYS A 294 -3.23 -7.62 -18.69
CA LYS A 294 -4.51 -8.34 -18.73
C LYS A 294 -5.74 -7.44 -18.96
N ALA A 295 -5.58 -6.12 -18.99
CA ALA A 295 -6.69 -5.17 -19.20
C ALA A 295 -7.16 -5.03 -20.66
N THR A 296 -6.59 -5.78 -21.61
CA THR A 296 -7.10 -5.87 -23.00
C THR A 296 -7.21 -7.34 -23.45
N ALA A 297 -8.10 -8.07 -22.80
CA ALA A 297 -8.65 -9.30 -23.35
C ALA A 297 -10.16 -9.37 -23.02
N GLN A 298 -10.96 -8.63 -23.80
CA GLN A 298 -12.36 -8.94 -24.04
C GLN A 298 -12.53 -9.42 -25.48
#